data_AF-A0AA42KXQ5-F1
#
_entry.id   AF-A0AA42KXQ5-F1
#
_cell.length_a   1.000
_cell.length_b   1.000
_cell.length_c   1.000
_cell.angle_alpha   90.00
_cell.angle_beta   90.00
_cell.angle_gamma   90.00
#
_symmetry.space_group_name_H-M   'P 1'
#
loop_
_entity.id
_entity.type
_entity.pdbx_description
1 polymer ?
#
loop_
_entity_poly.entity_id
_entity_poly.type
_entity_poly.pdbx_seq_one_letter_code
_entity_poly.pdbx_strand_id
1 'polypeptide(L)'
;MSIENIGLVAVSENAATKVAVKSGGKVKAQAGTKYLLQVDSKDVAPENVTVKRVGKDLQISFEGSEKPDLTIEGFFAEGMDGQLYGVSEDGQLYAYVRT
;
A
#
# COMPACT_ATOMS: atom_id res chain seq x y z
N MET A 1 -3.10 -22.63 -0.30
CA MET A 1 -2.57 -21.33 0.16
C MET A 1 -3.69 -20.62 0.89
N SER A 2 -3.43 -20.11 2.09
CA SER A 2 -4.41 -19.31 2.83
C SER A 2 -4.54 -17.95 2.17
N ILE A 3 -5.76 -17.47 1.94
CA ILE A 3 -5.97 -16.11 1.45
C ILE A 3 -5.69 -15.17 2.63
N GLU A 4 -4.66 -14.34 2.51
CA GLU A 4 -4.38 -13.31 3.51
C GLU A 4 -5.28 -12.08 3.27
N ASN A 5 -5.89 -11.58 4.34
CA ASN A 5 -6.61 -10.30 4.30
C ASN A 5 -5.59 -9.18 4.44
N ILE A 6 -5.46 -8.35 3.41
CA ILE A 6 -4.50 -7.25 3.39
C ILE A 6 -5.21 -5.93 3.68
N GLY A 7 -4.62 -5.15 4.59
CA GLY A 7 -5.02 -3.81 4.94
C GLY A 7 -4.02 -2.76 4.44
N LEU A 8 -4.53 -1.57 4.16
CA LEU A 8 -3.75 -0.36 3.93
C LEU A 8 -4.07 0.65 5.02
N VAL A 9 -3.08 1.06 5.79
CA VAL A 9 -3.23 2.18 6.75
C VAL A 9 -2.68 3.44 6.10
N ALA A 10 -3.54 4.42 5.89
CA ALA A 10 -3.17 5.75 5.39
C ALA A 10 -3.03 6.71 6.58
N VAL A 11 -1.83 7.22 6.81
CA VAL A 11 -1.50 8.13 7.91
C VAL A 11 -1.16 9.50 7.33
N SER A 12 -1.99 10.49 7.61
CA SER A 12 -1.74 11.91 7.36
C SER A 12 -1.51 12.64 8.69
N GLU A 13 -1.18 13.93 8.63
CA GLU A 13 -0.88 14.76 9.82
C GLU A 13 -1.92 14.65 10.94
N ASN A 14 -3.20 14.55 10.57
CA ASN A 14 -4.32 14.63 11.52
C ASN A 14 -5.15 13.35 11.62
N ALA A 15 -4.83 12.29 10.86
CA ALA A 15 -5.66 11.09 10.83
C ALA A 15 -4.87 9.84 10.42
N ALA A 16 -5.28 8.69 10.98
CA ALA A 16 -4.94 7.37 10.49
C ALA A 16 -6.23 6.67 10.07
N THR A 17 -6.32 6.23 8.81
CA THR A 17 -7.49 5.53 8.27
C THR A 17 -7.07 4.17 7.76
N LYS A 18 -7.74 3.11 8.24
CA LYS A 18 -7.57 1.75 7.73
C LYS A 18 -8.52 1.52 6.57
N VAL A 19 -7.97 1.09 5.44
CA VAL A 19 -8.69 0.72 4.22
C VAL A 19 -8.48 -0.76 3.98
N ALA A 20 -9.56 -1.54 3.92
CA ALA A 20 -9.49 -2.93 3.51
C ALA A 20 -9.09 -3.01 2.03
N VAL A 21 -8.06 -3.78 1.72
CA VAL A 21 -7.67 -4.02 0.33
C VAL A 21 -8.47 -5.20 -0.21
N LYS A 22 -9.16 -4.98 -1.32
CA LYS A 22 -9.87 -6.00 -2.08
C LYS A 22 -9.33 -5.99 -3.50
N SER A 23 -9.38 -7.12 -4.21
CA SER A 23 -8.89 -7.20 -5.59
C SER A 23 -9.52 -6.10 -6.47
N GLY A 24 -8.68 -5.31 -7.15
CA GLY A 24 -9.08 -4.14 -7.94
C GLY A 24 -9.46 -2.90 -7.12
N GLY A 25 -9.07 -2.83 -5.85
CA GLY A 25 -9.31 -1.68 -4.96
C GLY A 25 -8.62 -0.41 -5.46
N LYS A 26 -9.23 0.73 -5.14
CA LYS A 26 -8.72 2.06 -5.52
C LYS A 26 -8.77 3.01 -4.34
N VAL A 27 -7.67 3.71 -4.10
CA VAL A 27 -7.55 4.76 -3.07
C VAL A 27 -6.94 5.98 -3.74
N LYS A 28 -7.50 7.17 -3.48
CA LYS A 28 -6.89 8.41 -3.97
C LYS A 28 -5.75 8.82 -3.05
N ALA A 29 -4.62 9.15 -3.63
CA ALA A 29 -3.50 9.68 -2.87
C ALA A 29 -3.87 11.03 -2.25
N GLN A 30 -3.38 11.24 -1.03
CA GLN A 30 -3.42 12.51 -0.31
C GLN A 30 -1.99 13.00 -0.05
N ALA A 31 -1.76 14.30 -0.16
CA ALA A 31 -0.46 14.90 0.13
C ALA A 31 -0.13 14.77 1.63
N GLY A 32 1.14 14.59 1.94
CA GLY A 32 1.67 14.33 3.28
C GLY A 32 1.39 12.93 3.82
N THR A 33 0.79 12.03 3.01
CA THR A 33 0.29 10.74 3.51
C THR A 33 1.32 9.63 3.35
N LYS A 34 1.58 8.95 4.45
CA LYS A 34 2.33 7.68 4.51
C LYS A 34 1.34 6.53 4.48
N TYR A 35 1.57 5.57 3.61
CA TYR A 35 0.77 4.36 3.48
C TYR A 35 1.55 3.18 4.04
N LEU A 36 0.89 2.35 4.84
CA LEU A 36 1.44 1.11 5.37
C LEU A 36 0.60 -0.07 4.88
N LEU A 37 1.25 -1.01 4.19
CA LEU A 37 0.69 -2.31 3.82
C LEU A 37 0.93 -3.33 4.93
N GLN A 38 -0.13 -4.00 5.36
CA GLN A 38 -0.04 -5.05 6.39
C GLN A 38 -1.08 -6.15 6.17
N VAL A 39 -0.73 -7.37 6.56
CA VAL A 39 -1.65 -8.49 6.76
C VAL A 39 -2.44 -8.21 8.04
N ASP A 40 -3.76 -8.20 7.92
CA ASP A 40 -4.66 -7.78 9.01
C ASP A 40 -4.53 -8.62 10.29
N SER A 41 -4.10 -9.87 10.19
CA SER A 41 -3.95 -10.79 11.31
C SER A 41 -2.56 -10.80 11.95
N LYS A 42 -1.57 -10.14 11.34
CA LYS A 42 -0.16 -10.29 11.74
C LYS A 42 0.58 -8.95 11.93
N ASP A 43 0.00 -7.83 11.50
CA ASP A 43 0.63 -6.49 11.53
C ASP A 43 2.00 -6.41 10.82
N VAL A 44 2.32 -7.40 9.96
CA VAL A 44 3.49 -7.43 9.08
C VAL A 44 3.04 -7.27 7.63
N ALA A 45 3.94 -6.87 6.75
CA ALA A 45 3.69 -6.78 5.33
C ALA A 45 3.35 -8.15 4.70
N PRO A 46 2.62 -8.17 3.57
CA PRO A 46 2.40 -9.39 2.79
C PRO A 46 3.74 -9.97 2.31
N GLU A 47 3.83 -11.30 2.21
CA GLU A 47 5.06 -12.02 1.87
C GLU A 47 5.62 -11.60 0.50
N ASN A 48 4.76 -11.57 -0.53
CA ASN A 48 5.13 -11.16 -1.88
C ASN A 48 4.30 -9.94 -2.32
N VAL A 49 4.99 -8.82 -2.55
CA VAL A 49 4.39 -7.56 -3.03
C VAL A 49 5.12 -7.08 -4.27
N THR A 50 4.40 -6.90 -5.36
CA THR A 50 4.90 -6.22 -6.56
C THR A 50 4.31 -4.83 -6.65
N VAL A 51 5.17 -3.81 -6.82
CA VAL A 51 4.75 -2.42 -7.04
C VAL A 51 5.13 -1.96 -8.44
N LYS A 52 4.23 -1.24 -9.09
CA LYS A 52 4.42 -0.73 -10.45
C LYS A 52 3.84 0.67 -10.60
N ARG A 53 4.62 1.60 -11.15
CA ARG A 53 4.11 2.90 -11.59
C ARG A 53 3.40 2.79 -12.93
N VAL A 54 2.19 3.34 -13.03
CA VAL A 54 1.44 3.49 -14.29
C VAL A 54 0.94 4.93 -14.39
N GLY A 55 1.59 5.74 -15.23
CA GLY A 55 1.32 7.17 -15.31
C GLY A 55 1.60 7.87 -13.97
N LYS A 56 0.55 8.43 -13.35
CA LYS A 56 0.61 9.08 -12.02
C LYS A 56 0.22 8.13 -10.88
N ASP A 57 -0.17 6.89 -11.19
CA ASP A 57 -0.71 5.96 -10.20
C ASP A 57 0.33 4.93 -9.76
N LEU A 58 0.19 4.44 -8.54
CA LEU A 58 0.93 3.31 -8.01
C LEU A 58 0.02 2.08 -7.96
N GLN A 59 0.36 1.04 -8.72
CA GLN A 59 -0.30 -0.26 -8.71
C GLN A 59 0.45 -1.24 -7.81
N ILE A 60 -0.30 -2.02 -7.04
CA ILE A 60 0.20 -2.98 -6.07
C ILE A 60 -0.50 -4.32 -6.34
N SER A 61 0.29 -5.38 -6.48
CA SER A 61 -0.18 -6.76 -6.66
C SER A 61 0.42 -7.65 -5.58
N PHE A 62 -0.41 -8.51 -5.00
CA PHE A 62 0.02 -9.53 -4.04
C PHE A 62 0.27 -10.86 -4.73
N GLU A 63 0.73 -11.85 -3.95
CA GLU A 63 1.05 -13.17 -4.46
C GLU A 63 -0.11 -13.81 -5.26
N GLY A 64 0.20 -14.31 -6.44
CA GLY A 64 -0.76 -15.02 -7.30
C GLY A 64 -1.70 -14.11 -8.09
N SER A 65 -1.62 -12.79 -7.93
CA SER A 65 -2.48 -11.86 -8.66
C SER A 65 -1.97 -11.53 -10.07
N GLU A 66 -2.80 -11.78 -11.09
CA GLU A 66 -2.51 -11.38 -12.48
C GLU A 66 -2.78 -9.89 -12.75
N LYS A 67 -3.59 -9.26 -11.90
CA LYS A 67 -4.03 -7.87 -12.00
C LYS A 67 -3.66 -7.12 -10.72
N PRO A 68 -3.60 -5.77 -10.74
CA PRO A 68 -3.39 -5.02 -9.51
C PRO A 68 -4.53 -5.24 -8.53
N ASP A 69 -4.18 -5.58 -7.30
CA ASP A 69 -5.11 -5.70 -6.19
C ASP A 69 -5.47 -4.33 -5.62
N LEU A 70 -4.51 -3.39 -5.65
CA LEU A 70 -4.72 -2.03 -5.20
C LEU A 70 -4.08 -1.04 -6.17
N THR A 71 -4.79 0.05 -6.44
CA THR A 71 -4.23 1.22 -7.10
C THR A 71 -4.33 2.42 -6.17
N ILE A 72 -3.20 3.05 -5.86
CA ILE A 72 -3.16 4.37 -5.23
C ILE A 72 -3.11 5.41 -6.36
N GLU A 73 -4.26 6.00 -6.66
CA GLU A 73 -4.45 6.94 -7.77
C GLU A 73 -3.78 8.28 -7.44
N GLY A 74 -2.99 8.81 -8.37
CA GLY A 74 -2.27 10.08 -8.21
C GLY A 74 -1.07 10.01 -7.26
N PHE A 75 -0.58 8.83 -6.88
CA PHE A 75 0.57 8.67 -5.98
C PHE A 75 1.82 9.45 -6.42
N PHE A 76 2.04 9.54 -7.73
CA PHE A 76 3.15 10.27 -8.35
C PHE A 76 2.71 11.59 -9.01
N ALA A 77 1.55 12.13 -8.63
CA ALA A 77 1.12 13.44 -9.13
C ALA A 77 2.02 14.56 -8.58
N GLU A 78 2.05 15.69 -9.28
CA GLU A 78 2.82 16.86 -8.85
C GLU A 78 2.32 17.38 -7.49
N GLY A 79 3.23 17.74 -6.60
CA GLY A 79 2.90 18.17 -5.22
C GLY A 79 2.59 17.02 -4.26
N MET A 80 2.71 15.77 -4.71
CA MET A 80 2.57 14.58 -3.86
C MET A 80 3.93 14.12 -3.35
N ASP A 81 3.99 13.75 -2.08
CA ASP A 81 5.13 13.17 -1.36
C ASP A 81 4.75 11.79 -0.80
N GLY A 82 4.10 10.98 -1.66
CA GLY A 82 3.57 9.68 -1.32
C GLY A 82 4.68 8.70 -0.91
N GLN A 83 4.46 7.99 0.20
CA GLN A 83 5.38 6.97 0.67
C GLN A 83 4.62 5.69 1.01
N LEU A 84 5.10 4.55 0.51
CA LEU A 84 4.53 3.24 0.77
C LEU A 84 5.53 2.39 1.57
N TYR A 85 5.06 1.85 2.69
CA TYR A 85 5.84 1.09 3.66
C TYR A 85 5.25 -0.29 3.93
N GLY A 86 6.07 -1.16 4.49
CA GLY A 86 5.71 -2.43 5.11
C GLY A 86 6.49 -2.63 6.42
N VAL A 87 6.03 -3.57 7.25
CA VAL A 87 6.75 -4.01 8.46
C VAL A 87 7.22 -5.45 8.25
N SER A 88 8.49 -5.75 8.47
CA SER A 88 9.02 -7.13 8.39
C SER A 88 8.63 -7.96 9.62
N GLU A 89 8.85 -9.28 9.56
CA GLU A 89 8.51 -10.19 10.68
C GLU A 89 9.23 -9.88 12.00
N ASP A 90 10.37 -9.21 11.93
CA ASP A 90 11.13 -8.72 13.09
C ASP A 90 10.71 -7.32 13.56
N GLY A 91 9.66 -6.75 12.97
CA GLY A 91 9.09 -5.45 13.35
C GLY A 91 9.77 -4.24 12.72
N GLN A 92 10.70 -4.42 11.78
CA GLN A 92 11.37 -3.29 11.13
C GLN A 92 10.52 -2.66 10.03
N LEU A 93 10.42 -1.34 10.04
CA LEU A 93 9.76 -0.59 8.98
C LEU A 93 10.68 -0.48 7.75
N TYR A 94 10.16 -0.83 6.58
CA TYR A 94 10.87 -0.68 5.32
C TYR A 94 9.99 -0.04 4.25
N ALA A 95 10.62 0.63 3.27
CA ALA A 95 9.90 1.32 2.21
C ALA A 95 9.84 0.47 0.93
N TYR A 96 8.66 0.40 0.33
CA TYR A 96 8.47 -0.08 -1.05
C TYR A 96 8.73 1.03 -2.06
N VAL A 97 8.18 2.23 -1.81
CA VAL A 97 8.24 3.38 -2.72
C VAL A 97 8.33 4.68 -1.93
N ARG A 98 9.16 5.61 -2.42
CA ARG A 98 9.22 7.02 -1.96
C ARG A 98 9.31 7.91 -3.20
N THR A 99 8.64 9.06 -3.18
CA THR A 99 8.64 10.07 -4.27
C THR A 99 9.33 11.35 -3.86
#